data_AF-A0A2H9MND0-F1
#
_entry.id   AF-A0A2H9MND0-F1
#
_cell.length_a   1.000
_cell.length_b   1.000
_cell.length_c   1.000
_cell.angle_alpha   90.00
_cell.angle_beta   90.00
_cell.angle_gamma   90.00
#
_symmetry.space_group_name_H-M   'P 1'
#
loop_
_entity.id
_entity.type
_entity.pdbx_description
1 polymer ?
#
loop_
_entity_poly.entity_id
_entity_poly.type
_entity_poly.pdbx_seq_one_letter_code
_entity_poly.pdbx_strand_id
1 'polypeptide(L)' 'MKKQIESYKNSLKIKKEIGDTKGESACYTNLGVAYDDLGDFGKAIEFHENSLKIKKEIG' A
#
# COMPACT_ATOMS: atom_id res chain seq x y z
N MET A 1 -9.17 -10.60 -5.86
CA MET A 1 -8.93 -9.16 -6.09
C MET A 1 -9.64 -8.24 -5.09
N LYS A 2 -10.96 -8.00 -5.16
CA LYS A 2 -11.64 -7.06 -4.23
C LYS A 2 -11.42 -7.38 -2.74
N LYS A 3 -11.47 -8.66 -2.34
CA LYS A 3 -11.19 -9.12 -0.97
C LYS A 3 -9.74 -8.87 -0.52
N GLN A 4 -8.77 -8.96 -1.43
CA GLN A 4 -7.36 -8.69 -1.12
C GLN A 4 -7.12 -7.20 -0.87
N ILE A 5 -7.69 -6.34 -1.72
CA ILE A 5 -7.63 -4.89 -1.56
C ILE A 5 -8.20 -4.47 -0.20
N GLU A 6 -9.35 -5.03 0.19
CA GLU A 6 -9.96 -4.73 1.48
C GLU A 6 -9.08 -5.19 2.67
N SER A 7 -8.49 -6.39 2.56
CA SER A 7 -7.54 -6.89 3.56
C SER A 7 -6.31 -5.98 3.70
N TYR A 8 -5.74 -5.51 2.58
CA TYR A 8 -4.60 -4.60 2.60
C TYR A 8 -4.96 -3.21 3.13
N LYS A 9 -6.16 -2.68 2.85
CA LYS A 9 -6.63 -1.41 3.44
C LYS A 9 -6.82 -1.49 4.95
N ASN A 10 -7.40 -2.58 5.45
CA ASN A 10 -7.54 -2.81 6.88
C ASN A 10 -6.18 -2.97 7.57
N SER A 11 -5.28 -3.74 6.96
CA SER A 11 -3.90 -3.86 7.46
C SER A 11 -3.19 -2.50 7.47
N LEU A 12 -3.29 -1.74 6.37
CA LEU A 12 -2.72 -0.39 6.25
C LEU A 12 -3.20 0.53 7.38
N LYS A 13 -4.50 0.51 7.69
CA LYS A 13 -5.07 1.29 8.79
C LYS A 13 -4.44 0.92 10.14
N ILE A 14 -4.37 -0.38 10.46
CA ILE A 14 -3.77 -0.85 11.71
C ILE A 14 -2.28 -0.47 11.78
N LYS A 15 -1.54 -0.64 10.68
CA LYS A 15 -0.10 -0.30 10.61
C LYS A 15 0.15 1.18 10.85
N LYS A 16 -0.70 2.06 10.32
CA LYS A 16 -0.70 3.49 10.62
C LYS A 16 -0.98 3.79 12.09
N GLU A 17 -2.01 3.15 12.67
CA GLU A 17 -2.41 3.37 14.06
C GLU A 17 -1.31 2.97 15.05
N ILE A 18 -0.55 1.91 14.78
CA ILE A 18 0.53 1.43 15.65
C ILE A 18 1.91 2.03 15.30
N GLY A 19 2.01 2.88 14.27
CA GLY A 19 3.26 3.48 13.83
C GLY A 19 4.26 2.53 13.14
N ASP A 20 3.79 1.40 12.59
CA ASP A 20 4.63 0.46 11.85
C ASP A 20 4.81 0.91 10.39
N THR A 21 5.76 1.83 10.18
CA THR A 21 6.07 2.43 8.86
C THR A 21 6.56 1.40 7.84
N LYS A 22 7.28 0.35 8.25
CA LYS A 22 7.71 -0.73 7.35
C LYS A 22 6.50 -1.54 6.87
N GLY A 23 5.60 -1.89 7.79
CA GLY A 23 4.34 -2.56 7.49
C GLY A 23 3.41 -1.71 6.62
N GLU A 24 3.36 -0.40 6.84
CA GLU A 24 2.63 0.56 6.02
C GLU A 24 3.15 0.54 4.57
N SER A 25 4.47 0.64 4.38
CA SER A 25 5.08 0.61 3.05
C SER A 25 4.82 -0.71 2.30
N ALA A 26 4.83 -1.84 3.01
CA ALA A 26 4.50 -3.14 2.43
C ALA A 26 3.02 -3.22 1.99
N CYS A 27 2.09 -2.69 2.81
CA CYS A 27 0.67 -2.63 2.44
C CYS A 27 0.45 -1.78 1.19
N TYR A 28 1.14 -0.64 1.10
CA TYR A 28 1.10 0.23 -0.08
C TYR A 28 1.63 -0.47 -1.34
N THR A 29 2.74 -1.20 -1.25
CA THR A 29 3.25 -1.99 -2.39
C THR A 29 2.21 -3.02 -2.85
N ASN A 30 1.59 -3.74 -1.93
CA ASN A 30 0.60 -4.77 -2.26
C ASN A 30 -0.70 -4.20 -2.84
N LEU A 31 -1.13 -3.01 -2.37
CA LEU A 31 -2.25 -2.30 -2.97
C LEU A 31 -1.93 -1.87 -4.39
N GLY A 32 -0.70 -1.37 -4.64
CA GLY A 32 -0.23 -1.01 -5.98
C GLY A 32 -0.37 -2.17 -6.96
N VAL A 33 0.19 -3.33 -6.63
CA VAL A 33 0.08 -4.57 -7.43
C VAL A 33 -1.36 -4.99 -7.63
N ALA A 34 -2.19 -4.95 -6.58
CA ALA A 34 -3.58 -5.38 -6.69
C ALA A 34 -4.44 -4.48 -7.61
N TYR A 35 -4.11 -3.20 -7.73
CA TYR A 35 -4.77 -2.29 -8.68
C TYR A 35 -4.18 -2.38 -10.08
N ASP A 36 -2.88 -2.67 -10.20
CA ASP A 36 -2.23 -2.98 -11.48
C ASP A 36 -2.88 -4.21 -12.14
N ASP A 37 -3.05 -5.29 -11.38
CA ASP A 37 -3.72 -6.51 -11.85
C ASP A 37 -5.19 -6.27 -12.24
N LEU A 38 -5.84 -5.21 -11.72
CA LEU A 38 -7.20 -4.80 -12.07
C LEU A 38 -7.25 -3.83 -13.27
N GLY A 39 -6.11 -3.39 -13.78
CA GLY A 39 -6.00 -2.38 -14.83
C GLY A 39 -6.27 -0.94 -14.38
N ASP A 40 -6.36 -0.70 -13.06
CA ASP A 40 -6.48 0.65 -12.49
C ASP A 40 -5.07 1.21 -12.21
N PHE A 41 -4.35 1.51 -13.29
CA PHE A 41 -2.97 1.98 -13.23
C PHE A 41 -2.81 3.29 -12.45
N GLY A 42 -3.84 4.16 -12.45
CA GLY A 42 -3.83 5.41 -11.69
C GLY A 42 -3.69 5.14 -10.18
N LYS A 43 -4.52 4.23 -9.65
CA LYS A 43 -4.39 3.82 -8.24
C LYS A 43 -3.12 3.02 -7.98
N ALA A 44 -2.70 2.19 -8.93
CA ALA A 44 -1.46 1.43 -8.77
C ALA A 44 -0.26 2.36 -8.54
N ILE A 45 -0.12 3.40 -9.38
CA ILE A 45 0.93 4.41 -9.27
C ILE A 45 0.84 5.14 -7.92
N GLU A 46 -0.34 5.62 -7.54
CA GLU A 46 -0.55 6.33 -6.26
C GLU A 46 -0.05 5.49 -5.06
N PHE A 47 -0.36 4.20 -5.03
CA PHE A 47 0.06 3.34 -3.93
C PHE A 47 1.56 3.01 -3.99
N HIS A 48 2.15 2.85 -5.17
CA HIS A 48 3.59 2.71 -5.30
C HIS A 48 4.35 3.97 -4.88
N GLU A 49 3.85 5.16 -5.21
CA GLU A 49 4.43 6.44 -4.77
C GLU A 49 4.38 6.61 -3.25
N ASN A 50 3.26 6.24 -2.62
CA ASN A 50 3.16 6.24 -1.16
C ASN A 50 4.17 5.28 -0.52
N SER A 51 4.33 4.06 -1.05
CA SER A 51 5.35 3.12 -0.57
C SER A 51 6.77 3.69 -0.71
N LEU A 52 7.07 4.31 -1.86
CA LEU A 52 8.36 4.92 -2.16
C LEU A 52 8.65 6.09 -1.22
N LYS A 53 7.67 6.94 -0.95
CA LYS A 53 7.81 8.07 -0.02
C LYS A 53 8.23 7.57 1.37
N ILE A 54 7.54 6.56 1.89
CA ILE A 54 7.89 5.97 3.19
C ILE A 54 9.28 5.33 3.14
N LYS A 55 9.63 4.61 2.07
CA LYS A 55 10.97 4.03 1.90
C LYS A 55 12.06 5.10 1.97
N LYS A 56 11.87 6.25 1.32
CA LYS A 56 12.79 7.39 1.40
C LYS A 56 12.87 8.02 2.79
N GLU A 57 11.77 8.03 3.54
CA GLU A 57 11.76 8.54 4.91
C GLU A 57 12.50 7.61 5.89
N ILE A 58 12.56 6.31 5.61
CA ILE A 58 13.28 5.32 6.44
C ILE A 58 14.73 5.04 5.99
N GLY A 59 15.15 5.50 4.80
CA GLY A 59 16.52 5.34 4.27
C GLY A 59 16.59 4.96 2.81
#